data_AF-A0A0B1SDC2-F1
#
_entry.id   AF-A0A0B1SDC2-F1
#
_cell.length_a   1.000
_cell.length_b   1.000
_cell.length_c   1.000
_cell.angle_alpha   90.00
_cell.angle_beta   90.00
_cell.angle_gamma   90.00
#
_symmetry.space_group_name_H-M   'P 1'
#
loop_
_entity.id
_entity.type
_entity.pdbx_description
1 polymer ?
#
loop_
_entity_poly.entity_id
_entity_poly.type
_entity_poly.pdbx_seq_one_letter_code
_entity_poly.pdbx_strand_id
1 'polypeptide(L)'
;MLRELNHPNIVKLIGVCIQENRLYLIFEFVMMDIRKYLDLLPDEGRVPADTIKRIAFQTCQATCFMHQRRIIHRDLKPQNLLIDENGVIKVADFGLSRSINIPVRVYTHEVVTLWYRAPEILLGANRYAAAVDVWAVGCILAEIAQKKPLFKGDSEIDQLFQIFRVLGTPGEKEWHGVTSLPEFKSRFPKWKTTESLSC
;
A
#
# COMPACT_ATOMS: atom_id res chain seq x y z
N MET A 1 -3.67 7.26 -19.41
CA MET A 1 -3.63 6.62 -18.08
C MET A 1 -4.90 6.86 -17.27
N LEU A 2 -5.08 7.96 -16.52
CA LEU A 2 -6.24 8.10 -15.61
C LEU A 2 -7.62 8.01 -16.30
N ARG A 3 -7.77 8.55 -17.52
CA ARG A 3 -9.03 8.45 -18.29
C ARG A 3 -9.36 7.03 -18.77
N GLU A 4 -8.38 6.12 -18.79
CA GLU A 4 -8.54 4.73 -19.26
C GLU A 4 -8.80 3.76 -18.10
N LEU A 5 -8.71 4.25 -16.85
CA LEU A 5 -9.01 3.48 -15.65
C LEU A 5 -10.51 3.54 -15.34
N ASN A 6 -11.28 2.69 -16.01
CA ASN A 6 -12.71 2.54 -15.76
C ASN A 6 -12.99 1.21 -15.06
N HIS A 7 -13.15 1.26 -13.73
CA HIS A 7 -13.43 0.09 -12.88
C HIS A 7 -14.27 0.53 -11.68
N PRO A 8 -15.25 -0.26 -11.19
CA PRO A 8 -16.10 0.13 -10.06
C PRO A 8 -15.31 0.49 -8.80
N ASN A 9 -14.17 -0.20 -8.58
CA ASN A 9 -13.29 0.00 -7.42
C ASN A 9 -12.09 0.94 -7.68
N ILE A 10 -12.16 1.80 -8.70
CA ILE A 10 -11.18 2.87 -8.93
C ILE A 10 -11.93 4.19 -9.01
N VAL A 11 -11.39 5.24 -8.38
CA VAL A 11 -12.00 6.57 -8.42
C VAL A 11 -12.04 7.09 -9.86
N LYS A 12 -13.23 7.50 -10.29
CA LYS A 12 -13.48 7.96 -11.65
C LYS A 12 -13.06 9.41 -11.82
N LEU A 13 -12.16 9.66 -12.77
CA LEU A 13 -11.90 11.01 -13.28
C LEU A 13 -13.07 11.45 -14.17
N ILE A 14 -13.85 12.42 -13.69
CA ILE A 14 -15.00 12.99 -14.40
C ILE A 14 -14.54 14.03 -15.43
N GLY A 15 -13.59 14.88 -15.05
CA GLY A 15 -13.19 16.01 -15.88
C GLY A 15 -11.79 16.52 -15.57
N VAL A 16 -11.26 17.30 -16.50
CA VAL A 16 -10.00 18.02 -16.35
C VAL A 16 -10.24 19.44 -16.82
N CYS A 17 -9.93 20.43 -15.99
CA CYS A 17 -9.97 21.83 -16.39
C CYS A 17 -8.64 22.52 -16.07
N ILE A 18 -8.33 23.54 -16.87
CA ILE A 18 -7.13 24.37 -16.71
C ILE A 18 -7.62 25.80 -16.60
N GLN A 19 -7.29 26.47 -15.49
CA GLN A 19 -7.64 27.86 -15.24
C GLN A 19 -6.47 28.54 -14.54
N GLU A 20 -6.07 29.73 -15.02
CA GLU A 20 -5.00 30.53 -14.42
C GLU A 20 -3.69 29.75 -14.20
N ASN A 21 -3.29 28.95 -15.19
CA ASN A 21 -2.09 28.10 -15.14
C ASN A 21 -2.12 27.03 -14.00
N ARG A 22 -3.32 26.67 -13.52
CA ARG A 22 -3.56 25.58 -12.58
C ARG A 22 -4.32 24.45 -13.25
N LEU A 23 -3.87 23.21 -13.03
CA LEU A 23 -4.55 22.00 -13.47
C LEU A 23 -5.49 21.52 -12.36
N TYR A 24 -6.76 21.34 -12.69
CA TYR A 24 -7.78 20.81 -11.80
C TYR A 24 -8.25 19.46 -12.33
N LEU A 25 -8.24 18.46 -11.45
CA LEU A 25 -8.73 17.11 -11.73
C LEU A 25 -10.05 16.93 -10.96
N ILE A 26 -11.14 16.71 -11.69
CA ILE A 26 -12.47 16.57 -11.13
C ILE A 26 -12.77 15.08 -11.04
N PHE A 27 -12.89 14.55 -9.82
CA PHE A 27 -13.19 13.15 -9.55
C PHE A 27 -14.63 12.97 -9.05
N GLU A 28 -15.13 11.74 -9.10
CA GLU A 28 -16.33 11.38 -8.33
C GLU A 28 -16.09 11.62 -6.83
N PHE A 29 -17.14 12.07 -6.15
CA PHE A 29 -17.10 12.23 -4.70
C PHE A 29 -17.32 10.87 -4.02
N VAL A 30 -16.47 10.55 -3.05
CA VAL A 30 -16.59 9.36 -2.20
C VAL A 30 -16.49 9.83 -0.75
N MET A 31 -17.39 9.32 0.11
CA MET A 31 -17.70 9.90 1.41
C MET A 31 -16.49 10.10 2.33
N MET A 32 -15.63 9.09 2.47
CA MET A 32 -14.45 9.14 3.33
C MET A 32 -13.39 8.13 2.89
N ASP A 33 -12.18 8.25 3.43
CA ASP A 33 -11.12 7.25 3.30
C ASP A 33 -11.15 6.21 4.44
N ILE A 34 -10.44 5.10 4.27
CA ILE A 34 -10.38 4.01 5.25
C ILE A 34 -9.71 4.46 6.55
N ARG A 35 -8.75 5.39 6.54
CA ARG A 35 -8.13 5.89 7.78
C ARG A 35 -9.19 6.56 8.65
N LYS A 36 -9.96 7.48 8.05
CA LYS A 36 -11.07 8.17 8.71
C LYS A 36 -12.17 7.19 9.16
N TYR A 37 -12.48 6.18 8.34
CA TYR A 37 -13.42 5.13 8.74
C TYR A 37 -12.98 4.41 10.03
N LEU A 38 -11.69 4.05 10.14
CA LEU A 38 -11.15 3.40 11.34
C LEU A 38 -11.15 4.33 12.56
N ASP A 39 -10.90 5.63 12.35
CA ASP A 39 -10.91 6.66 13.40
C ASP A 39 -12.31 6.92 13.98
N LEU A 40 -13.37 6.70 13.19
CA LEU A 40 -14.75 6.86 13.64
C LEU A 40 -15.26 5.66 14.45
N LEU A 41 -14.56 4.53 14.45
CA LEU A 41 -14.93 3.38 15.27
C LEU A 41 -14.55 3.63 16.74
N PRO A 42 -15.42 3.29 17.71
CA PRO A 42 -15.06 3.32 19.12
C PRO A 42 -13.75 2.58 19.40
N ASP A 43 -13.00 2.95 20.43
CA ASP A 43 -11.67 2.38 20.69
C ASP A 43 -11.66 0.85 20.72
N GLU A 44 -12.65 0.23 21.36
CA GLU A 44 -12.83 -1.23 21.41
C GLU A 44 -13.62 -1.82 20.22
N GLY A 45 -14.17 -0.96 19.36
CA GLY A 45 -14.92 -1.36 18.18
C GLY A 45 -13.99 -2.04 17.17
N ARG A 46 -14.31 -3.29 16.80
CA ARG A 46 -13.63 -4.03 15.73
C ARG A 46 -14.40 -3.89 14.42
N VAL A 47 -13.68 -3.88 13.30
CA VAL A 47 -14.31 -4.00 11.98
C VAL A 47 -14.86 -5.42 11.85
N PRO A 48 -16.14 -5.61 11.50
CA PRO A 48 -16.70 -6.95 11.31
C PRO A 48 -15.93 -7.74 10.25
N ALA A 49 -15.71 -9.03 10.47
CA ALA A 49 -14.92 -9.88 9.56
C ALA A 49 -15.48 -9.89 8.12
N ASP A 50 -16.80 -9.80 7.96
CA ASP A 50 -17.43 -9.68 6.64
C ASP A 50 -17.05 -8.37 5.93
N THR A 51 -17.05 -7.26 6.67
CA THR A 51 -16.60 -5.95 6.16
C THR A 51 -15.14 -6.00 5.75
N ILE A 52 -14.25 -6.60 6.56
CA ILE A 52 -12.83 -6.78 6.21
C ILE A 52 -12.70 -7.58 4.91
N LYS A 53 -13.46 -8.68 4.78
CA LYS A 53 -13.46 -9.52 3.58
C LYS A 53 -13.93 -8.75 2.33
N ARG A 54 -14.97 -7.92 2.46
CA ARG A 54 -15.45 -7.06 1.37
C ARG A 54 -14.42 -6.01 0.96
N ILE A 55 -13.75 -5.38 1.93
CA ILE A 55 -12.67 -4.40 1.66
C ILE A 55 -11.51 -5.10 0.95
N ALA A 56 -11.08 -6.25 1.44
CA ALA A 56 -10.01 -7.05 0.83
C ALA A 56 -10.34 -7.42 -0.62
N PHE A 57 -11.53 -7.97 -0.84
CA PHE A 57 -11.97 -8.39 -2.16
C PHE A 57 -11.96 -7.24 -3.16
N GLN A 58 -12.60 -6.12 -2.83
CA GLN A 58 -12.70 -4.96 -3.72
C GLN A 58 -11.34 -4.29 -3.99
N THR A 59 -10.47 -4.21 -2.97
CA THR A 59 -9.11 -3.67 -3.12
C THR A 59 -8.27 -4.57 -4.04
N CYS A 60 -8.37 -5.89 -3.89
CA CYS A 60 -7.72 -6.85 -4.77
C CYS A 60 -8.25 -6.77 -6.21
N GLN A 61 -9.56 -6.57 -6.42
CA GLN A 61 -10.14 -6.39 -7.75
C GLN A 61 -9.56 -5.14 -8.45
N ALA A 62 -9.52 -4.00 -7.76
CA ALA A 62 -8.91 -2.78 -8.28
C ALA A 62 -7.42 -2.99 -8.61
N THR A 63 -6.68 -3.61 -7.70
CA THR A 63 -5.24 -3.87 -7.85
C THR A 63 -4.96 -4.79 -9.04
N CYS A 64 -5.72 -5.89 -9.18
CA CYS A 64 -5.64 -6.79 -10.33
C CYS A 64 -5.93 -6.06 -11.65
N PHE A 65 -6.98 -5.23 -11.69
CA PHE A 65 -7.33 -4.44 -12.87
C PHE A 65 -6.20 -3.49 -13.31
N MET A 66 -5.54 -2.82 -12.35
CA MET A 66 -4.38 -1.97 -12.60
C MET A 66 -3.19 -2.77 -13.14
N HIS A 67 -2.87 -3.89 -12.50
CA HIS A 67 -1.73 -4.73 -12.86
C HIS A 67 -1.85 -5.34 -14.25
N GLN A 68 -3.06 -5.78 -14.65
CA GLN A 68 -3.36 -6.24 -16.01
C GLN A 68 -3.11 -5.17 -17.09
N ARG A 69 -3.23 -3.89 -16.71
CA ARG A 69 -2.95 -2.72 -17.57
C ARG A 69 -1.53 -2.18 -17.42
N ARG A 70 -0.66 -2.95 -16.77
CA ARG A 70 0.73 -2.59 -16.48
C ARG A 70 0.87 -1.30 -15.66
N ILE A 71 -0.09 -1.02 -14.78
CA ILE A 71 -0.08 0.12 -13.86
C ILE A 71 0.20 -0.41 -12.46
N ILE A 72 1.22 0.14 -11.80
CA ILE A 72 1.53 -0.12 -10.39
C ILE A 72 1.19 1.14 -9.61
N HIS A 73 0.45 1.02 -8.50
CA HIS A 73 0.01 2.15 -7.71
C HIS A 73 1.16 2.77 -6.90
N ARG A 74 1.96 1.93 -6.22
CA ARG A 74 3.18 2.26 -5.43
C ARG A 74 2.97 3.03 -4.13
N ASP A 75 1.80 3.62 -3.93
CA ASP A 75 1.45 4.35 -2.70
C ASP A 75 0.09 3.91 -2.14
N LEU A 76 -0.19 2.60 -2.14
CA LEU A 76 -1.40 2.11 -1.49
C LEU A 76 -1.26 2.28 0.03
N LYS A 77 -2.24 2.96 0.61
CA LYS A 77 -2.38 3.23 2.05
C LYS A 77 -3.86 3.50 2.37
N PRO A 78 -4.30 3.42 3.63
CA PRO A 78 -5.69 3.62 4.02
C PRO A 78 -6.27 4.97 3.54
N GLN A 79 -5.46 6.03 3.50
CA GLN A 79 -5.86 7.36 3.00
C GLN A 79 -6.18 7.36 1.49
N ASN A 80 -5.65 6.39 0.74
CA ASN A 80 -5.82 6.25 -0.70
C ASN A 80 -6.89 5.20 -1.06
N LEU A 81 -7.56 4.61 -0.05
CA LEU A 81 -8.73 3.76 -0.23
C LEU A 81 -9.95 4.52 0.26
N LEU A 82 -10.86 4.87 -0.65
CA LEU A 82 -12.10 5.57 -0.34
C LEU A 82 -13.24 4.56 -0.16
N ILE A 83 -14.17 4.86 0.74
CA ILE A 83 -15.36 4.06 1.03
C ILE A 83 -16.62 4.94 0.92
N ASP A 84 -17.62 4.46 0.18
CA ASP A 84 -18.93 5.12 0.09
C ASP A 84 -19.91 4.61 1.16
N GLU A 85 -21.10 5.19 1.19
CA GLU A 85 -22.18 4.83 2.12
C GLU A 85 -22.69 3.39 1.98
N ASN A 86 -22.45 2.75 0.83
CA ASN A 86 -22.84 1.38 0.53
C ASN A 86 -21.71 0.37 0.80
N GLY A 87 -20.55 0.83 1.28
CA GLY A 87 -19.38 -0.01 1.54
C GLY A 87 -18.59 -0.38 0.28
N VAL A 88 -18.75 0.36 -0.82
CA VAL A 88 -17.95 0.19 -2.03
C VAL A 88 -16.59 0.85 -1.82
N ILE A 89 -15.52 0.09 -2.11
CA ILE A 89 -14.15 0.58 -2.02
C ILE A 89 -13.68 1.10 -3.36
N LYS A 90 -13.04 2.28 -3.36
CA LYS A 90 -12.43 2.90 -4.55
C LYS A 90 -10.98 3.29 -4.27
N VAL A 91 -10.06 2.76 -5.05
CA VAL A 91 -8.64 3.16 -5.02
C VAL A 91 -8.52 4.56 -5.63
N ALA A 92 -7.84 5.45 -4.93
CA ALA A 92 -7.60 6.85 -5.31
C ALA A 92 -6.12 7.22 -5.21
N ASP A 93 -5.80 8.45 -5.61
CA ASP A 93 -4.45 9.03 -5.61
C ASP A 93 -3.38 8.26 -6.40
N PHE A 94 -3.49 8.41 -7.71
CA PHE A 94 -2.56 7.85 -8.70
C PHE A 94 -1.31 8.73 -8.92
N GLY A 95 -1.04 9.73 -8.06
CA GLY A 95 0.05 10.69 -8.22
C GLY A 95 1.44 10.06 -8.38
N LEU A 96 1.62 8.85 -7.84
CA LEU A 96 2.86 8.07 -7.92
C LEU A 96 2.76 6.84 -8.85
N SER A 97 1.58 6.60 -9.43
CA SER A 97 1.37 5.44 -10.29
C SER A 97 2.13 5.57 -11.61
N ARG A 98 2.75 4.47 -12.07
CA ARG A 98 3.50 4.45 -13.33
C ARG A 98 3.38 3.12 -14.07
N SER A 99 3.66 3.16 -15.37
CA SER A 99 3.80 1.96 -16.20
C SER A 99 5.01 1.12 -15.75
N ILE A 100 4.86 -0.21 -15.76
CA ILE A 100 5.84 -1.22 -15.28
C ILE A 100 7.28 -1.01 -15.79
N ASN A 101 7.48 -0.40 -16.97
CA ASN A 101 8.78 -0.31 -17.63
C ASN A 101 9.63 0.92 -17.29
N ILE A 102 9.21 1.77 -16.35
CA ILE A 102 9.96 2.99 -16.00
C ILE A 102 10.69 2.80 -14.66
N PRO A 103 12.04 2.73 -14.65
CA PRO A 103 12.82 2.66 -13.42
C PRO A 103 12.53 3.88 -12.56
N VAL A 104 12.45 3.66 -11.26
CA VAL A 104 12.04 4.69 -10.31
C VAL A 104 13.24 5.55 -9.99
N ARG A 105 13.17 6.83 -10.39
CA ARG A 105 14.04 7.83 -9.78
C ARG A 105 13.76 7.79 -8.28
N VAL A 106 14.83 7.64 -7.50
CA VAL A 106 14.81 7.74 -6.05
C VAL A 106 14.18 9.09 -5.72
N TYR A 107 12.93 9.07 -5.27
CA TYR A 107 12.24 10.30 -4.88
C TYR A 107 12.69 10.68 -3.47
N THR A 108 12.92 11.98 -3.31
CA THR A 108 13.54 12.69 -2.21
C THR A 108 12.93 12.38 -0.84
N HIS A 109 13.75 12.55 0.21
CA HIS A 109 13.46 12.40 1.65
C HIS A 109 12.37 13.35 2.21
N GLU A 110 11.27 13.55 1.49
CA GLU A 110 10.05 14.07 2.13
C GLU A 110 9.50 13.00 3.08
N VAL A 111 8.81 13.43 4.13
CA VAL A 111 8.23 12.57 5.18
C VAL A 111 7.11 11.72 4.59
N VAL A 112 7.47 10.71 3.80
CA VAL A 112 6.56 9.74 3.18
C VAL A 112 6.32 8.62 4.17
N THR A 113 5.05 8.27 4.39
CA THR A 113 4.66 7.15 5.24
C THR A 113 5.32 5.84 4.76
N LEU A 114 6.21 5.26 5.59
CA LEU A 114 6.96 4.04 5.26
C LEU A 114 6.16 2.76 5.50
N TRP A 115 5.04 2.84 6.22
CA TRP A 115 4.38 1.70 6.87
C TRP A 115 3.86 0.62 5.90
N TYR A 116 3.60 1.00 4.65
CA TYR A 116 3.08 0.11 3.59
C TYR A 116 4.13 -0.20 2.52
N ARG A 117 5.38 0.25 2.72
CA ARG A 117 6.47 0.06 1.74
C ARG A 117 6.99 -1.36 1.82
N ALA A 118 7.12 -2.00 0.65
CA ALA A 118 7.60 -3.36 0.52
C ALA A 118 9.10 -3.49 0.85
N PRO A 119 9.54 -4.63 1.42
CA PRO A 119 10.92 -4.81 1.87
C PRO A 119 11.93 -4.73 0.73
N GLU A 120 11.57 -5.10 -0.51
CA GLU A 120 12.47 -4.99 -1.66
C GLU A 120 12.79 -3.53 -2.01
N ILE A 121 11.83 -2.62 -1.81
CA ILE A 121 12.07 -1.19 -2.00
C ILE A 121 13.00 -0.69 -0.90
N LEU A 122 12.74 -1.06 0.36
CA LEU A 122 13.57 -0.68 1.51
C LEU A 122 14.99 -1.24 1.44
N LEU A 123 15.18 -2.41 0.82
CA LEU A 123 16.49 -3.03 0.59
C LEU A 123 17.19 -2.50 -0.67
N GLY A 124 16.60 -1.54 -1.38
CA GLY A 124 17.22 -0.87 -2.54
C GLY A 124 17.16 -1.69 -3.83
N ALA A 125 16.18 -2.57 -4.01
CA ALA A 125 16.03 -3.32 -5.25
C ALA A 125 15.85 -2.37 -6.46
N ASN A 126 16.75 -2.48 -7.43
CA ASN A 126 16.69 -1.67 -8.67
C ASN A 126 15.52 -2.05 -9.59
N ARG A 127 14.91 -3.21 -9.35
CA ARG A 127 13.76 -3.72 -10.11
C ARG A 127 12.72 -4.22 -9.13
N TYR A 128 11.53 -3.67 -9.23
CA TYR A 128 10.34 -4.10 -8.50
C TYR A 128 9.12 -3.99 -9.40
N ALA A 129 8.07 -4.73 -9.07
CA ALA A 129 6.91 -4.90 -9.92
C ALA A 129 5.61 -4.83 -9.10
N ALA A 130 4.53 -5.40 -9.64
CA ALA A 130 3.20 -5.48 -9.03
C ALA A 130 3.17 -5.95 -7.56
N ALA A 131 4.16 -6.76 -7.12
CA ALA A 131 4.23 -7.29 -5.76
C ALA A 131 4.25 -6.21 -4.67
N VAL A 132 4.75 -5.00 -4.97
CA VAL A 132 4.81 -3.90 -3.98
C VAL A 132 3.42 -3.43 -3.56
N ASP A 133 2.45 -3.45 -4.49
CA ASP A 133 1.06 -3.13 -4.19
C ASP A 133 0.41 -4.25 -3.37
N VAL A 134 0.73 -5.51 -3.66
CA VAL A 134 0.21 -6.68 -2.92
C VAL A 134 0.68 -6.65 -1.47
N TRP A 135 1.96 -6.30 -1.24
CA TRP A 135 2.51 -6.06 0.09
C TRP A 135 1.72 -4.99 0.84
N ALA A 136 1.52 -3.83 0.21
CA ALA A 136 0.78 -2.73 0.80
C ALA A 136 -0.66 -3.12 1.16
N VAL A 137 -1.36 -3.86 0.28
CA VAL A 137 -2.70 -4.41 0.58
C VAL A 137 -2.66 -5.30 1.81
N GLY A 138 -1.66 -6.20 1.95
CA GLY A 138 -1.50 -7.02 3.14
C GLY A 138 -1.35 -6.20 4.43
N CYS A 139 -0.51 -5.16 4.41
CA CYS A 139 -0.35 -4.24 5.54
C CYS A 139 -1.66 -3.50 5.89
N ILE A 140 -2.40 -3.02 4.89
CA ILE A 140 -3.68 -2.33 5.08
C ILE A 140 -4.71 -3.28 5.72
N LEU A 141 -4.81 -4.52 5.25
CA LEU A 141 -5.78 -5.48 5.79
C LEU A 141 -5.47 -5.86 7.24
N ALA A 142 -4.19 -6.02 7.57
CA ALA A 142 -3.76 -6.21 8.95
C ALA A 142 -4.11 -4.98 9.83
N GLU A 143 -3.92 -3.76 9.31
CA GLU A 143 -4.30 -2.53 10.03
C GLU A 143 -5.80 -2.43 10.26
N ILE A 144 -6.63 -2.77 9.27
CA ILE A 144 -8.09 -2.78 9.43
C ILE A 144 -8.52 -3.79 10.49
N ALA A 145 -7.89 -4.97 10.51
CA ALA A 145 -8.20 -6.02 11.48
C ALA A 145 -7.79 -5.64 12.92
N GLN A 146 -6.68 -4.91 13.09
CA GLN A 146 -6.09 -4.59 14.39
C GLN A 146 -6.30 -3.13 14.84
N LYS A 147 -6.85 -2.27 13.98
CA LYS A 147 -6.93 -0.81 14.10
C LYS A 147 -5.58 -0.11 14.33
N LYS A 148 -4.48 -0.80 14.10
CA LYS A 148 -3.11 -0.32 14.31
C LYS A 148 -2.25 -0.70 13.12
N PRO A 149 -1.39 0.21 12.61
CA PRO A 149 -0.48 -0.13 11.52
C PRO A 149 0.35 -1.35 11.85
N LEU A 150 0.44 -2.29 10.90
CA LEU A 150 1.18 -3.54 11.09
C LEU A 150 2.68 -3.29 11.33
N PHE A 151 3.26 -2.35 10.58
CA PHE A 151 4.67 -1.99 10.67
C PHE A 151 4.79 -0.47 10.76
N LYS A 152 4.99 0.05 11.97
CA LYS A 152 5.00 1.49 12.26
C LYS A 152 6.44 2.05 12.38
N GLY A 153 7.26 1.85 11.35
CA GLY A 153 8.63 2.34 11.33
C GLY A 153 8.72 3.87 11.25
N ASP A 154 9.70 4.46 11.93
CA ASP A 154 10.00 5.89 11.89
C ASP A 154 11.16 6.27 10.94
N SER A 155 11.87 5.25 10.45
CA SER A 155 12.99 5.34 9.51
C SER A 155 13.02 4.09 8.63
N GLU A 156 13.74 4.10 7.51
CA GLU A 156 13.80 2.94 6.61
C GLU A 156 14.37 1.69 7.30
N ILE A 157 15.37 1.89 8.18
CA ILE A 157 15.96 0.80 8.96
C ILE A 157 15.02 0.28 10.04
N ASP A 158 14.31 1.17 10.75
CA ASP A 158 13.32 0.74 11.73
C ASP A 158 12.17 0.00 11.04
N GLN A 159 11.68 0.51 9.90
CA GLN A 159 10.66 -0.15 9.10
C GLN A 159 11.08 -1.57 8.70
N LEU A 160 12.32 -1.77 8.22
CA LEU A 160 12.85 -3.11 7.95
C LEU A 160 12.87 -4.00 9.20
N PHE A 161 13.30 -3.47 10.35
CA PHE A 161 13.35 -4.23 11.58
C PHE A 161 11.97 -4.59 12.13
N GLN A 162 10.97 -3.72 12.00
CA GLN A 162 9.58 -4.05 12.33
C GLN A 162 9.08 -5.23 11.47
N ILE A 163 9.39 -5.21 10.17
CA ILE A 163 9.05 -6.31 9.25
C ILE A 163 9.74 -7.61 9.68
N PHE A 164 11.05 -7.57 9.92
CA PHE A 164 11.82 -8.75 10.27
C PHE A 164 11.45 -9.33 11.64
N ARG A 165 11.02 -8.51 12.60
CA ARG A 165 10.53 -9.01 13.89
C ARG A 165 9.28 -9.88 13.75
N VAL A 166 8.40 -9.55 12.82
CA VAL A 166 7.16 -10.31 12.59
C VAL A 166 7.42 -11.51 11.67
N LEU A 167 8.04 -11.27 10.52
CA LEU A 167 8.17 -12.28 9.46
C LEU A 167 9.48 -13.09 9.53
N GLY A 168 10.43 -12.69 10.37
CA GLY A 168 11.79 -13.20 10.41
C GLY A 168 12.74 -12.40 9.50
N THR A 169 14.04 -12.44 9.81
CA THR A 169 15.05 -11.84 8.95
C THR A 169 15.26 -12.74 7.72
N PRO A 170 15.07 -12.24 6.50
CA PRO A 170 15.14 -13.08 5.30
C PRO A 170 16.58 -13.59 5.08
N GLY A 171 16.70 -14.87 4.74
CA GLY A 171 17.91 -15.47 4.20
C GLY A 171 17.72 -15.92 2.75
N GLU A 172 18.79 -16.45 2.15
CA GLU A 172 18.78 -16.96 0.77
C GLU A 172 17.82 -18.14 0.55
N LYS A 173 17.41 -18.81 1.62
CA LYS A 173 16.47 -19.95 1.55
C LYS A 173 15.04 -19.47 1.30
N GLU A 174 14.60 -18.42 2.00
CA GLU A 174 13.24 -17.88 1.90
C GLU A 174 13.13 -16.83 0.78
N TRP A 175 14.21 -16.07 0.55
CA TRP A 175 14.27 -15.03 -0.47
C TRP A 175 15.62 -15.09 -1.20
N HIS A 176 15.61 -15.81 -2.32
CA HIS A 176 16.78 -15.93 -3.18
C HIS A 176 17.25 -14.56 -3.71
N GLY A 177 18.53 -14.26 -3.54
CA GLY A 177 19.18 -13.01 -3.93
C GLY A 177 19.07 -11.87 -2.92
N VAL A 178 18.41 -12.07 -1.78
CA VAL A 178 18.21 -11.01 -0.77
C VAL A 178 19.53 -10.45 -0.26
N THR A 179 20.57 -11.29 -0.14
CA THR A 179 21.89 -10.87 0.34
C THR A 179 22.66 -10.02 -0.65
N SER A 180 22.22 -10.00 -1.92
CA SER A 180 22.81 -9.21 -3.00
C SER A 180 22.14 -7.84 -3.17
N LEU A 181 21.09 -7.54 -2.41
CA LEU A 181 20.41 -6.24 -2.48
C LEU A 181 21.29 -5.13 -1.88
N PRO A 182 21.30 -3.91 -2.47
CA PRO A 182 22.24 -2.85 -2.08
C PRO A 182 22.23 -2.50 -0.58
N GLU A 183 21.05 -2.47 0.02
CA GLU A 183 20.88 -2.12 1.43
C GLU A 183 20.83 -3.31 2.37
N PHE A 184 20.96 -4.54 1.87
CA PHE A 184 21.09 -5.70 2.74
C PHE A 184 22.45 -5.70 3.45
N LYS A 185 22.45 -5.79 4.78
CA LYS A 185 23.68 -5.91 5.58
C LYS A 185 23.70 -7.26 6.31
N SER A 186 24.79 -8.01 6.18
CA SER A 186 24.98 -9.30 6.85
C SER A 186 24.84 -9.22 8.38
N ARG A 187 25.17 -8.05 8.95
CA ARG A 187 25.07 -7.71 10.38
C ARG A 187 23.65 -7.40 10.87
N PHE A 188 22.62 -7.45 10.01
CA PHE A 188 21.24 -7.30 10.50
C PHE A 188 20.93 -8.35 11.56
N PRO A 189 20.19 -7.99 12.63
CA PRO A 189 19.79 -8.95 13.64
C PRO A 189 18.99 -10.10 13.01
N LYS A 190 19.12 -11.29 13.58
CA LYS A 190 18.49 -12.52 13.06
C LYS A 190 17.25 -12.85 13.89
N TRP A 191 16.11 -12.33 13.47
CA TRP A 191 14.81 -12.67 14.05
C TRP A 191 14.25 -13.93 13.39
N LYS A 192 13.56 -14.76 14.19
CA LYS A 192 12.74 -15.87 13.69
C LYS A 192 11.33 -15.35 13.41
N THR A 193 10.62 -16.01 12.49
CA THR A 193 9.20 -15.74 12.26
C THR A 193 8.42 -15.93 13.56
N THR A 194 7.57 -14.97 13.91
CA THR A 194 6.72 -15.08 15.11
C THR A 194 5.56 -16.04 14.80
N GLU A 195 5.45 -17.15 15.53
CA GLU A 195 4.41 -18.18 15.31
C GLU A 195 2.98 -17.70 15.69
N SER A 196 2.84 -16.51 16.29
CA SER A 196 1.56 -15.97 16.73
C SER A 196 1.41 -14.49 16.38
N LEU A 197 0.83 -14.20 15.21
CA LEU A 197 -0.08 -13.05 15.10
C LEU A 197 -1.42 -13.53 15.67
N SER A 198 -1.52 -13.62 17.00
CA SER A 198 -2.76 -14.03 17.66
C SER A 198 -3.83 -12.97 17.39
N CYS A 199 -4.76 -13.27 16.47
CA CYS A 199 -5.99 -12.51 16.21
C CYS A 199 -7.00 -12.67 17.35
#